data_AF-A0A847EFI5-F1
#
_entry.id   AF-A0A847EFI5-F1
#
_cell.length_a   1.000
_cell.length_b   1.000
_cell.length_c   1.000
_cell.angle_alpha   90.00
_cell.angle_beta   90.00
_cell.angle_gamma   90.00
#
_symmetry.space_group_name_H-M   'P 1'
#
loop_
_entity.id
_entity.type
_entity.pdbx_description
1 polymer ?
#
loop_
_entity_poly.entity_id
_entity_poly.type
_entity_poly.pdbx_seq_one_letter_code
_entity_poly.pdbx_strand_id
1 'polypeptide(L)'
;MNNVHKEPVRVTKADAERAADAMAKAFQDYVMFRYFYPDEEKRRKLIYPLLASAVYYGIRYGEVYAPSPAFEGAAVWVPSGNCPLTLGRI
;
A
#
# COMPACT_ATOMS: atom_id res chain seq x y z
N MET A 1 13.22 7.97 29.65
CA MET A 1 13.26 8.10 28.18
C MET A 1 11.86 8.45 27.71
N ASN A 2 11.66 9.64 27.16
CA ASN A 2 10.37 10.03 26.61
C ASN A 2 10.14 9.25 25.31
N ASN A 3 9.19 8.31 25.32
CA ASN A 3 8.72 7.67 24.11
C ASN A 3 7.98 8.71 23.27
N VAL A 4 8.70 9.36 22.35
CA VAL A 4 8.10 10.16 21.30
C VAL A 4 7.51 9.17 20.29
N HIS A 5 6.31 8.65 20.58
CA HIS A 5 5.54 7.97 19.54
C HIS A 5 5.21 9.02 18.49
N LYS A 6 5.91 8.98 17.36
CA LYS A 6 5.61 9.83 16.22
C LYS A 6 4.29 9.36 15.64
N GLU A 7 3.29 10.24 15.60
CA GLU A 7 1.98 9.89 15.06
C GLU A 7 2.12 9.49 13.58
N PRO A 8 1.42 8.43 13.15
CA PRO A 8 1.41 8.04 11.76
C PRO A 8 0.77 9.14 10.90
N VAL A 9 1.32 9.35 9.71
CA VAL A 9 0.93 10.42 8.80
C VAL A 9 -0.12 9.90 7.84
N ARG A 10 -1.23 10.62 7.70
CA ARG A 10 -2.26 10.27 6.72
C ARG A 10 -1.73 10.46 5.30
N VAL A 11 -1.81 9.42 4.48
CA VAL A 11 -1.37 9.47 3.08
C VAL A 11 -2.44 10.16 2.25
N THR A 12 -2.02 11.18 1.49
CA THR A 12 -2.90 11.91 0.57
C THR A 12 -2.72 11.43 -0.86
N LYS A 13 -3.60 11.87 -1.78
CA LYS A 13 -3.42 11.58 -3.21
C LYS A 13 -2.08 12.09 -3.75
N ALA A 14 -1.55 13.19 -3.21
CA ALA A 14 -0.25 13.74 -3.61
C ALA A 14 0.93 12.85 -3.18
N ASP A 15 0.75 12.04 -2.14
CA ASP A 15 1.79 11.14 -1.62
C ASP A 15 1.58 9.67 -2.04
N ALA A 16 0.52 9.38 -2.80
CA ALA A 16 0.09 8.02 -3.11
C ALA A 16 1.17 7.20 -3.82
N GLU A 17 1.89 7.80 -4.76
CA GLU A 17 2.99 7.14 -5.49
C GLU A 17 4.14 6.77 -4.55
N ARG A 18 4.51 7.68 -3.63
CA ARG A 18 5.58 7.42 -2.64
C ARG A 18 5.21 6.25 -1.71
N ALA A 19 3.95 6.22 -1.26
CA ALA A 19 3.43 5.12 -0.45
C ALA A 19 3.38 3.80 -1.23
N ALA A 20 2.93 3.84 -2.49
CA ALA A 20 2.86 2.67 -3.37
C ALA A 20 4.25 2.10 -3.67
N ASP A 21 5.25 2.94 -3.93
CA ASP A 21 6.64 2.54 -4.13
C ASP A 21 7.21 1.83 -2.90
N ALA A 22 6.99 2.40 -1.71
CA ALA A 22 7.46 1.80 -0.47
C ALA A 22 6.80 0.44 -0.21
N MET A 23 5.49 0.36 -0.41
CA MET A 23 4.74 -0.90 -0.35
C MET A 23 5.27 -1.92 -1.36
N ALA A 24 5.45 -1.54 -2.62
CA ALA A 24 5.94 -2.45 -3.66
C ALA A 24 7.32 -3.01 -3.32
N LYS A 25 8.25 -2.17 -2.83
CA LYS A 25 9.58 -2.60 -2.37
C LYS A 25 9.48 -3.58 -1.20
N ALA A 26 8.64 -3.29 -0.21
CA ALA A 26 8.46 -4.15 0.96
C ALA A 26 7.85 -5.52 0.60
N PHE A 27 6.94 -5.54 -0.38
CA PHE A 27 6.16 -6.73 -0.72
C PHE A 27 6.71 -7.52 -1.91
N GLN A 28 7.69 -7.01 -2.66
CA GLN A 28 8.25 -7.63 -3.87
C GLN A 28 8.63 -9.11 -3.67
N ASP A 29 9.20 -9.47 -2.53
CA ASP A 29 9.63 -10.85 -2.20
C ASP A 29 8.90 -11.46 -1.00
N TYR A 30 7.78 -10.85 -0.61
CA TYR A 30 6.91 -11.38 0.43
C TYR A 30 6.44 -12.80 0.06
N VAL A 31 6.49 -13.72 1.02
CA VAL A 31 6.27 -15.17 0.81
C VAL A 31 4.97 -15.44 0.04
N MET A 32 3.89 -14.72 0.39
CA MET A 32 2.60 -14.85 -0.27
C MET A 32 2.67 -14.49 -1.76
N PHE A 33 3.36 -13.41 -2.12
CA PHE A 33 3.50 -12.99 -3.52
C PHE A 33 4.46 -13.87 -4.31
N ARG A 34 5.50 -14.43 -3.68
CA ARG A 34 6.34 -15.47 -4.31
C ARG A 34 5.55 -16.75 -4.59
N TYR A 35 4.58 -17.09 -3.74
CA TYR A 35 3.71 -18.23 -3.95
C TYR A 35 2.73 -18.01 -5.12
N PHE A 36 2.04 -16.86 -5.17
CA PHE A 36 1.08 -16.56 -6.25
C PHE A 36 1.75 -16.18 -7.58
N TYR A 37 2.93 -15.56 -7.53
CA TYR A 37 3.70 -15.13 -8.69
C TYR A 37 5.15 -15.66 -8.61
N PRO A 38 5.38 -16.95 -8.90
CA PRO A 38 6.70 -17.57 -8.76
C PRO A 38 7.77 -16.97 -9.67
N ASP A 39 7.36 -16.58 -10.88
CA ASP A 39 8.20 -15.91 -11.87
C ASP A 39 8.54 -14.49 -11.41
N GLU A 40 9.83 -14.24 -11.16
CA GLU A 40 10.32 -12.97 -10.63
C GLU A 40 10.08 -11.79 -11.58
N GLU A 41 10.30 -11.97 -12.88
CA GLU A 41 10.10 -10.89 -13.85
C GLU A 41 8.63 -10.50 -13.95
N LYS A 42 7.74 -11.49 -13.94
CA LYS A 42 6.29 -11.23 -13.90
C LYS A 42 5.91 -10.55 -12.58
N ARG A 43 6.44 -11.02 -11.45
CA ARG A 43 6.16 -10.43 -10.13
C ARG A 43 6.59 -8.96 -10.08
N ARG A 44 7.80 -8.62 -10.56
CA ARG A 44 8.30 -7.23 -10.65
C ARG A 44 7.37 -6.32 -11.46
N LYS A 45 6.70 -6.85 -12.48
CA LYS A 45 5.75 -6.09 -13.32
C LYS A 45 4.36 -5.94 -12.68
N LEU A 46 3.97 -6.85 -11.78
CA LEU A 46 2.61 -6.92 -11.21
C LEU A 46 2.50 -6.35 -9.80
N ILE A 47 3.57 -6.38 -9.00
CA ILE A 47 3.53 -5.95 -7.60
C ILE A 47 3.21 -4.46 -7.50
N TYR A 48 3.96 -3.59 -8.20
CA TYR A 48 3.67 -2.15 -8.15
C TYR A 48 2.21 -1.80 -8.48
N PRO A 49 1.63 -2.20 -9.63
CA PRO A 49 0.24 -1.83 -9.93
C PRO A 49 -0.78 -2.40 -8.93
N LEU A 50 -0.52 -3.59 -8.35
CA LEU A 50 -1.37 -4.17 -7.31
C LEU A 50 -1.35 -3.33 -6.02
N LEU A 51 -0.16 -2.99 -5.51
CA LEU A 51 -0.04 -2.20 -4.29
C LEU A 51 -0.46 -0.75 -4.48
N ALA A 52 -0.19 -0.15 -5.65
CA ALA A 52 -0.70 1.16 -6.01
C ALA A 52 -2.23 1.18 -5.97
N SER A 53 -2.87 0.18 -6.59
CA SER A 53 -4.33 0.06 -6.59
C SER A 53 -4.90 -0.03 -5.17
N ALA A 54 -4.26 -0.78 -4.26
CA ALA A 54 -4.65 -0.82 -2.85
C ALA A 54 -4.54 0.55 -2.16
N VAL A 55 -3.44 1.29 -2.40
CA VAL A 55 -3.23 2.64 -1.83
C VAL A 55 -4.27 3.63 -2.35
N TYR A 56 -4.46 3.75 -3.67
CA TYR A 56 -5.43 4.68 -4.25
C TYR A 56 -6.87 4.35 -3.82
N TYR A 57 -7.22 3.06 -3.79
CA TYR A 57 -8.53 2.63 -3.32
C TYR A 57 -8.74 2.98 -1.83
N GLY A 58 -7.73 2.74 -1.00
CA GLY A 58 -7.74 3.12 0.41
C GLY A 58 -7.91 4.63 0.61
N ILE A 59 -7.20 5.46 -0.15
CA ILE A 59 -7.34 6.93 -0.10
C ILE A 59 -8.77 7.34 -0.46
N ARG A 60 -9.40 6.68 -1.43
CA ARG A 60 -10.72 7.03 -1.93
C ARG A 60 -11.87 6.55 -1.03
N TYR A 61 -11.76 5.36 -0.45
CA TYR A 61 -12.87 4.67 0.19
C TYR A 61 -12.65 4.30 1.65
N GLY A 62 -11.47 4.59 2.21
CA GLY A 62 -11.11 4.27 3.58
C GLY A 62 -10.01 5.19 4.10
N GLU A 63 -8.99 4.58 4.71
CA GLU A 63 -7.90 5.31 5.33
C GLU A 63 -6.55 4.67 5.02
N VAL A 64 -5.55 5.51 4.78
CA VAL A 64 -4.18 5.09 4.52
C VAL A 64 -3.24 5.93 5.38
N TYR A 65 -2.35 5.26 6.10
CA TYR A 65 -1.35 5.92 6.94
C TYR A 65 0.04 5.36 6.69
N ALA A 66 1.04 6.24 6.71
CA ALA A 66 2.45 5.92 6.73
C ALA A 66 3.01 6.10 8.14
N PRO A 67 4.07 5.37 8.54
CA PRO A 67 4.66 5.51 9.87
C PRO A 67 5.33 6.87 10.10
N SER A 68 5.73 7.56 9.04
CA SER A 68 6.41 8.86 9.08
C SER A 68 6.30 9.60 7.73
N PRO A 69 6.63 10.91 7.66
CA PRO A 69 6.71 11.66 6.39
C PRO A 69 7.76 11.14 5.38
N ALA A 70 8.58 10.17 5.78
CA ALA A 70 9.52 9.50 4.88
C ALA A 70 8.84 8.43 4.01
N PHE A 71 7.60 8.02 4.33
CA PHE A 71 6.83 6.98 3.62
C PHE A 71 7.62 5.68 3.46
N GLU A 72 8.06 5.11 4.58
CA GLU A 72 8.80 3.83 4.63
C GLU A 72 7.88 2.61 4.40
N GLY A 73 6.57 2.84 4.35
CA GLY A 73 5.52 1.87 4.11
C GLY A 73 4.15 2.54 4.27
N ALA A 74 3.09 1.76 4.11
CA ALA A 74 1.74 2.20 4.38
C ALA A 74 0.88 1.06 4.94
N ALA A 75 -0.11 1.42 5.73
CA ALA A 75 -1.20 0.52 6.12
C ALA A 75 -2.51 1.08 5.56
N VAL A 76 -3.32 0.18 5.00
CA VAL A 76 -4.56 0.50 4.28
C VAL A 76 -5.71 -0.18 4.99
N TRP A 77 -6.71 0.60 5.41
CA TRP A 77 -7.96 0.11 5.98
C TRP A 77 -9.12 0.52 5.08
N VAL A 78 -9.98 -0.45 4.78
CA VAL A 78 -11.16 -0.26 3.94
C VAL A 78 -12.39 -0.72 4.72
N PRO A 79 -13.43 0.14 4.89
CA PRO A 79 -14.69 -0.27 5.49
C PRO A 79 -15.33 -1.45 4.75
N SER A 80 -16.00 -2.36 5.46
CA SER A 80 -16.56 -3.58 4.87
C SER A 80 -17.53 -3.33 3.70
N GLY A 81 -18.30 -2.24 3.73
CA GLY A 81 -19.21 -1.86 2.64
C GLY A 81 -18.51 -1.46 1.33
N ASN A 82 -17.19 -1.24 1.37
CA ASN A 82 -16.34 -0.95 0.22
C ASN A 82 -15.43 -2.15 -0.14
N CYS A 83 -15.77 -3.36 0.30
CA CYS A 83 -15.08 -4.58 -0.07
C CYS A 83 -15.97 -5.44 -0.99
N PRO A 84 -15.43 -6.12 -2.02
CA PRO A 84 -14.03 -6.17 -2.44
C PRO A 84 -13.58 -4.96 -3.27
N LEU A 85 -12.26 -4.83 -3.49
CA LEU A 85 -11.74 -3.96 -4.55
C LEU A 85 -12.30 -4.45 -5.89
N THR A 86 -13.02 -3.57 -6.60
CA THR A 86 -13.54 -3.87 -7.94
C THR A 86 -12.89 -2.94 -8.97
N LEU A 87 -12.62 -3.47 -10.17
CA LEU A 87 -11.94 -2.75 -11.25
C LEU A 87 -12.62 -1.42 -11.63
N GLY A 88 -13.95 -1.33 -11.53
CA GLY A 88 -14.70 -0.10 -11.85
C GLY A 88 -14.61 1.01 -10.79
N ARG A 89 -13.89 0.81 -9.70
CA ARG A 89 -13.80 1.75 -8.57
C ARG A 89 -12.37 2.28 -8.33
N ILE A 90 -11.37 1.72 -9.02
CA ILE A 90 -9.97 2.15 -8.96
C ILE A 90 -9.79 3.41 -9.81
#